data_AF-A0A2U9NZH1-F1
#
_entry.id   AF-A0A2U9NZH1-F1
#
_cell.length_a   1.000
_cell.length_b   1.000
_cell.length_c   1.000
_cell.angle_alpha   90.00
_cell.angle_beta   90.00
_cell.angle_gamma   90.00
#
_symmetry.space_group_name_H-M   'P 1'
#
loop_
_entity.id
_entity.type
_entity.pdbx_description
1 polymer ?
#
loop_
_entity_poly.entity_id
_entity_poly.type
_entity_poly.pdbx_seq_one_letter_code
_entity_poly.pdbx_strand_id
1 'polypeptide(L)'
;MRGQGHAPRPSPFDLPVGSILAMADTQQVDAKAERTVAKLARRIGAFSKAHGGAEGQVAHIGERGARIVLVGEDGGWGDLVAPSFEIAEKAVEKSGITVHEAFDGEFAAKVTTGAYEWKRMAGMQIGG
;
A
#
# COMPACT_ATOMS: atom_id res chain seq x y z
N MET A 1 -38.96 43.00 -44.94
CA MET A 1 -37.60 43.50 -44.66
C MET A 1 -37.05 42.69 -43.48
N ARG A 2 -36.03 41.86 -43.69
CA ARG A 2 -35.52 40.87 -42.71
C ARG A 2 -34.57 41.56 -41.72
N GLY A 3 -34.87 41.53 -40.42
CA GLY A 3 -33.96 41.94 -39.36
C GLY A 3 -33.19 40.74 -38.82
N GLN A 4 -31.90 40.62 -39.15
CA GLN A 4 -31.01 39.61 -38.59
C GLN A 4 -30.47 40.12 -37.24
N GLY A 5 -30.87 39.47 -36.14
CA GLY A 5 -30.29 39.69 -34.81
C GLY A 5 -28.91 39.04 -34.72
N HIS A 6 -27.89 39.85 -34.44
CA HIS A 6 -26.51 39.41 -34.20
C HIS A 6 -26.44 38.75 -32.81
N ALA A 7 -26.13 37.45 -32.76
CA ALA A 7 -25.83 36.76 -31.50
C ALA A 7 -24.52 37.30 -30.91
N PRO A 8 -24.41 37.51 -29.58
CA PRO A 8 -23.19 37.98 -28.96
C PRO A 8 -22.07 36.93 -29.12
N ARG A 9 -20.87 37.40 -29.47
CA ARG A 9 -19.66 36.55 -29.53
C ARG A 9 -19.32 36.09 -28.11
N PRO A 10 -19.04 34.79 -27.87
CA PRO A 10 -18.61 34.32 -26.56
C PRO A 10 -17.27 34.97 -26.17
N SER A 11 -17.19 35.43 -24.92
CA SER A 11 -15.98 36.02 -24.37
C SER A 11 -14.93 34.93 -24.08
N PRO A 12 -13.62 35.22 -24.16
CA PRO A 12 -12.56 34.24 -23.90
C PRO A 12 -12.40 33.87 -22.42
N PHE A 13 -13.30 34.32 -21.53
CA PHE A 13 -13.19 34.15 -20.08
C PHE A 13 -14.16 33.11 -19.47
N ASP A 14 -14.94 32.41 -20.29
CA ASP A 14 -15.84 31.32 -19.84
C ASP A 14 -15.13 29.95 -19.77
N LEU A 15 -13.96 29.88 -19.13
CA LEU A 15 -13.37 28.60 -18.71
C LEU A 15 -13.77 28.34 -17.25
N PRO A 16 -14.37 27.17 -16.93
CA PRO A 16 -14.82 26.87 -15.58
C PRO A 16 -13.61 26.76 -14.64
N VAL A 17 -13.48 27.74 -13.75
CA VAL A 17 -12.45 27.80 -12.70
C VAL A 17 -12.42 26.53 -11.83
N GLY A 18 -13.52 25.75 -11.80
CA GLY A 18 -13.60 24.47 -11.08
C GLY A 18 -12.74 23.33 -11.64
N SER A 19 -12.43 23.34 -12.95
CA SER A 19 -11.73 22.20 -13.57
C SER A 19 -10.23 22.14 -13.26
N ILE A 20 -9.58 23.30 -13.07
CA ILE A 20 -8.13 23.36 -12.77
C ILE A 20 -7.87 22.95 -11.31
N LEU A 21 -8.74 23.35 -10.39
CA LEU A 21 -8.61 23.01 -8.97
C LEU A 21 -8.78 21.51 -8.71
N ALA A 22 -9.77 20.88 -9.37
CA ALA A 22 -10.01 19.44 -9.26
C ALA A 22 -8.86 18.60 -9.83
N MET A 23 -8.28 19.02 -10.97
CA MET A 23 -7.14 18.31 -11.58
C MET A 23 -5.87 18.37 -10.71
N ALA A 24 -5.59 19.51 -10.08
CA ALA A 24 -4.45 19.66 -9.18
C ALA A 24 -4.54 18.72 -7.96
N ASP A 25 -5.75 18.57 -7.40
CA ASP A 25 -6.00 17.69 -6.25
C ASP A 25 -5.79 16.21 -6.62
N THR A 26 -6.33 15.77 -7.76
CA THR A 26 -6.11 14.40 -8.27
C THR A 26 -4.62 14.12 -8.48
N GLN A 27 -3.90 15.02 -9.14
CA GLN A 27 -2.49 14.85 -9.44
C GLN A 27 -1.60 14.82 -8.18
N GLN A 28 -1.99 15.56 -7.14
CA GLN A 28 -1.30 15.54 -5.85
C GLN A 28 -1.56 14.24 -5.07
N VAL A 29 -2.79 13.71 -5.12
CA VAL A 29 -3.17 12.43 -4.51
C VAL A 29 -2.39 11.29 -5.17
N ASP A 30 -2.32 11.26 -6.50
CA ASP A 30 -1.56 10.24 -7.25
C ASP A 30 -0.07 10.25 -6.87
N ALA A 31 0.56 11.44 -6.86
CA ALA A 31 1.97 11.56 -6.48
C ALA A 31 2.25 11.12 -5.03
N LYS A 32 1.28 11.25 -4.12
CA LYS A 32 1.41 10.76 -2.73
C LYS A 32 1.26 9.23 -2.67
N ALA A 33 0.33 8.67 -3.43
CA ALA A 33 0.14 7.22 -3.53
C ALA A 33 1.41 6.55 -4.08
N GLU A 34 1.97 7.06 -5.18
CA GLU A 34 3.22 6.55 -5.78
C GLU A 34 4.41 6.59 -4.81
N ARG A 35 4.56 7.70 -4.07
CA ARG A 35 5.58 7.82 -3.02
C ARG A 35 5.40 6.77 -1.92
N THR A 36 4.15 6.48 -1.56
CA THR A 36 3.82 5.48 -0.54
C THR A 36 4.14 4.07 -1.04
N VAL A 37 3.77 3.75 -2.28
CA VAL A 37 4.12 2.50 -2.96
C VAL A 37 5.63 2.30 -2.97
N ALA A 38 6.39 3.32 -3.41
CA ALA A 38 7.85 3.26 -3.44
C ALA A 38 8.47 3.05 -2.05
N LYS A 39 7.92 3.71 -1.02
CA LYS A 39 8.39 3.55 0.37
C LYS A 39 8.13 2.13 0.89
N LEU A 40 6.95 1.57 0.64
CA LEU A 40 6.59 0.21 1.06
C LEU A 40 7.45 -0.82 0.32
N ALA A 41 7.58 -0.72 -1.01
CA ALA A 41 8.44 -1.60 -1.80
C ALA A 41 9.90 -1.60 -1.29
N ARG A 42 10.44 -0.42 -0.93
CA ARG A 42 11.79 -0.32 -0.32
C ARG A 42 11.88 -1.04 1.03
N ARG A 43 10.84 -0.97 1.87
CA ARG A 43 10.79 -1.66 3.16
C ARG A 43 10.71 -3.17 2.98
N ILE A 44 9.89 -3.64 2.06
CA ILE A 44 9.79 -5.07 1.69
C ILE A 44 11.14 -5.57 1.20
N GLY A 45 11.80 -4.84 0.29
CA GLY A 45 13.12 -5.21 -0.21
C GLY A 45 14.21 -5.18 0.87
N ALA A 46 14.14 -4.28 1.84
CA ALA A 46 15.06 -4.26 2.98
C ALA A 46 14.87 -5.47 3.90
N PHE A 47 13.61 -5.83 4.18
CA PHE A 47 13.26 -7.04 4.93
C PHE A 47 13.77 -8.29 4.20
N SER A 48 13.43 -8.45 2.92
CA SER A 48 13.86 -9.59 2.10
C SER A 48 15.38 -9.77 2.11
N LYS A 49 16.15 -8.69 1.97
CA LYS A 49 17.63 -8.75 2.06
C LYS A 49 18.15 -9.17 3.43
N ALA A 50 17.50 -8.73 4.51
CA ALA A 50 17.92 -9.07 5.87
C ALA A 50 17.65 -10.54 6.21
N HIS A 51 16.63 -11.14 5.59
CA HIS A 51 16.13 -12.47 5.91
C HIS A 51 16.42 -13.55 4.85
N GLY A 52 17.29 -13.24 3.87
CA GLY A 52 17.70 -14.18 2.81
C GLY A 52 16.68 -14.40 1.69
N GLY A 53 15.56 -13.67 1.74
CA GLY A 53 14.40 -13.80 0.87
C GLY A 53 13.17 -13.32 1.62
N ALA A 54 12.06 -13.13 0.91
CA ALA A 54 10.77 -12.91 1.55
C ALA A 54 9.63 -13.34 0.65
N GLU A 55 8.62 -13.90 1.29
CA GLU A 55 7.29 -14.12 0.73
C GLU A 55 6.29 -13.29 1.56
N GLY A 56 5.12 -13.00 1.00
CA GLY A 56 4.16 -12.16 1.69
C GLY A 56 2.71 -12.48 1.42
N GLN A 57 1.82 -11.86 2.18
CA GLN A 57 0.38 -11.94 2.00
C GLN A 57 -0.23 -10.57 2.25
N VAL A 58 -1.24 -10.21 1.47
CA VAL A 58 -1.97 -8.96 1.61
C VAL A 58 -3.39 -9.24 2.09
N ALA A 59 -3.78 -8.61 3.20
CA ALA A 59 -5.12 -8.74 3.78
C ALA A 59 -5.78 -7.38 3.96
N HIS A 60 -7.05 -7.26 3.60
CA HIS A 60 -7.87 -6.12 3.97
C HIS A 60 -8.06 -6.05 5.50
N ILE A 61 -7.94 -4.84 6.07
CA ILE A 61 -8.16 -4.57 7.50
C ILE A 61 -9.27 -3.53 7.73
N GLY A 62 -10.27 -3.51 6.85
CA GLY A 62 -11.36 -2.55 6.86
C GLY A 62 -10.91 -1.15 6.41
N GLU A 63 -11.50 -0.10 7.00
CA GLU A 63 -11.22 1.31 6.63
C GLU A 63 -9.75 1.73 6.85
N ARG A 64 -9.00 0.96 7.66
CA ARG A 64 -7.58 1.22 7.89
C ARG A 64 -6.69 0.90 6.69
N GLY A 65 -7.24 0.21 5.67
CA GLY A 65 -6.55 -0.14 4.44
C GLY A 65 -6.20 -1.63 4.38
N ALA A 66 -4.93 -1.94 4.15
CA ALA A 66 -4.45 -3.31 4.00
C ALA A 66 -3.18 -3.57 4.81
N ARG A 67 -3.05 -4.79 5.31
CA ARG A 67 -1.86 -5.31 5.97
C ARG A 67 -1.10 -6.20 5.00
N ILE A 68 0.22 -6.01 4.94
CA ILE A 68 1.15 -6.88 4.23
C ILE A 68 1.92 -7.65 5.30
N VAL A 69 1.70 -8.95 5.40
CA VAL A 69 2.52 -9.85 6.23
C VAL A 69 3.69 -10.32 5.39
N LEU A 70 4.90 -10.27 5.95
CA LEU A 70 6.12 -10.75 5.32
C LEU A 70 6.70 -11.89 6.15
N VAL A 71 7.15 -12.95 5.49
CA VAL A 71 7.85 -14.08 6.09
C VAL A 71 9.14 -14.30 5.31
N GLY A 72 10.26 -14.29 6.02
CA GLY A 72 11.60 -14.51 5.48
C GLY A 72 11.95 -15.99 5.35
N GLU A 73 13.01 -16.29 4.60
CA GLU A 73 13.55 -17.66 4.46
C GLU A 73 14.11 -18.19 5.78
N ASP A 74 14.58 -17.29 6.65
CA ASP A 74 15.03 -17.61 8.01
C ASP A 74 13.86 -17.79 9.02
N GLY A 75 12.62 -17.70 8.54
CA GLY A 75 11.40 -17.79 9.34
C GLY A 75 11.08 -16.53 10.14
N GLY A 76 11.88 -15.46 10.03
CA GLY A 76 11.55 -14.16 10.58
C GLY A 76 10.29 -13.59 9.92
N TRP A 77 9.50 -12.82 10.65
CA TRP A 77 8.26 -12.26 10.12
C TRP A 77 8.05 -10.81 10.57
N GLY A 78 7.27 -10.08 9.80
CA GLY A 78 6.89 -8.70 10.12
C GLY A 78 5.65 -8.26 9.38
N ASP A 79 5.12 -7.10 9.75
CA ASP A 79 3.97 -6.50 9.10
C ASP A 79 4.23 -5.07 8.64
N LEU A 80 3.60 -4.71 7.53
CA LEU A 80 3.47 -3.35 7.04
C LEU A 80 1.99 -3.04 6.85
N VAL A 81 1.60 -1.79 7.09
CA VAL A 81 0.25 -1.31 6.83
C VAL A 81 0.28 -0.29 5.70
N ALA A 82 -0.54 -0.54 4.68
CA ALA A 82 -0.81 0.36 3.58
C ALA A 82 -2.18 1.04 3.78
N PRO A 83 -2.32 2.32 3.38
CA PRO A 83 -3.57 3.06 3.54
C PRO A 83 -4.71 2.55 2.63
N SER A 84 -4.40 1.77 1.60
CA SER A 84 -5.37 1.07 0.76
C SER A 84 -4.81 -0.26 0.27
N PHE A 85 -5.70 -1.15 -0.16
CA PHE A 85 -5.32 -2.44 -0.73
C PHE A 85 -4.56 -2.30 -2.04
N GLU A 86 -5.01 -1.40 -2.92
CA GLU A 86 -4.34 -1.10 -4.19
C GLU A 86 -2.88 -0.63 -3.99
N ILE A 87 -2.61 0.18 -2.95
CA ILE A 87 -1.24 0.60 -2.61
C ILE A 87 -0.41 -0.58 -2.11
N ALA A 88 -1.02 -1.51 -1.36
CA ALA A 88 -0.34 -2.72 -0.92
C ALA A 88 0.03 -3.63 -2.10
N GLU A 89 -0.91 -3.90 -3.01
CA GLU A 89 -0.70 -4.71 -4.21
C GLU A 89 0.42 -4.14 -5.09
N LYS A 90 0.35 -2.84 -5.41
CA LYS A 90 1.40 -2.15 -6.18
C LYS A 90 2.77 -2.21 -5.47
N ALA A 91 2.79 -2.18 -4.14
CA ALA A 91 4.03 -2.25 -3.38
C ALA A 91 4.66 -3.65 -3.40
N VAL A 92 3.85 -4.71 -3.26
CA VAL A 92 4.35 -6.10 -3.33
C VAL A 92 4.78 -6.45 -4.76
N GLU A 93 4.02 -6.05 -5.78
CA GLU A 93 4.38 -6.20 -7.19
C GLU A 93 5.73 -5.53 -7.48
N LYS A 94 5.89 -4.26 -7.07
CA LYS A 94 7.13 -3.50 -7.25
C LYS A 94 8.33 -4.09 -6.51
N SER A 95 8.09 -4.82 -5.41
CA SER A 95 9.15 -5.46 -4.64
C SER A 95 9.62 -6.79 -5.23
N GLY A 96 8.80 -7.44 -6.06
CA GLY A 96 9.13 -8.70 -6.73
C GLY A 96 9.13 -9.93 -5.82
N ILE A 97 8.48 -9.87 -4.65
CA ILE A 97 8.33 -11.03 -3.76
C ILE A 97 7.19 -11.93 -4.24
N THR A 98 7.22 -13.21 -3.85
CA THR A 98 6.07 -14.10 -3.99
C THR A 98 4.96 -13.66 -3.03
N VAL A 99 3.74 -13.55 -3.53
CA VAL A 99 2.56 -13.16 -2.74
C VAL A 99 1.55 -14.29 -2.74
N HIS A 100 1.11 -14.67 -1.54
CA HIS A 100 0.09 -15.68 -1.31
C HIS A 100 -1.29 -15.04 -1.20
N GLU A 101 -2.30 -15.73 -1.71
CA GLU A 101 -3.71 -15.29 -1.61
C GLU A 101 -4.21 -15.37 -0.15
N ALA A 102 -3.78 -16.41 0.58
CA ALA A 102 -4.16 -16.63 1.97
C ALA A 102 -2.92 -16.81 2.85
N PHE A 103 -3.06 -16.42 4.12
CA PHE A 103 -2.09 -16.77 5.16
C PHE A 103 -2.48 -18.14 5.73
N ASP A 104 -2.24 -19.18 4.93
CA ASP A 104 -2.69 -20.55 5.20
C ASP A 104 -1.66 -21.35 6.02
N GLY A 105 -1.96 -22.64 6.27
CA GLY A 105 -1.11 -23.49 7.10
C GLY A 105 0.29 -23.72 6.52
N GLU A 106 0.46 -23.75 5.20
CA GLU A 106 1.77 -23.94 4.57
C GLU A 106 2.61 -22.67 4.66
N PHE A 107 2.01 -21.52 4.34
CA PHE A 107 2.70 -20.24 4.45
C PHE A 107 2.98 -19.87 5.92
N ALA A 108 2.02 -20.09 6.82
CA ALA A 108 2.19 -19.85 8.24
C ALA A 108 3.23 -20.79 8.87
N ALA A 109 3.40 -22.02 8.38
CA ALA A 109 4.40 -22.95 8.88
C ALA A 109 5.84 -22.48 8.64
N LYS A 110 6.08 -21.58 7.67
CA LYS A 110 7.40 -20.97 7.47
C LYS A 110 7.79 -20.02 8.61
N VAL A 111 6.81 -19.50 9.36
CA VAL A 111 7.09 -18.59 10.48
C VAL A 111 7.77 -19.35 11.60
N THR A 112 9.00 -18.96 11.92
CA THR A 112 9.70 -19.45 13.10
C THR A 112 9.36 -18.55 14.28
N THR A 113 8.47 -19.03 15.14
CA THR A 113 8.28 -18.45 16.48
C THR A 113 9.09 -19.27 17.47
N GLY A 114 10.33 -18.83 17.72
CA GLY A 114 11.20 -19.51 18.67
C GLY A 114 10.64 -19.45 20.09
N ALA A 115 11.22 -20.25 21.00
CA ALA A 115 10.82 -20.27 22.40
C ALA A 115 10.93 -18.89 23.08
N TYR A 116 11.80 -18.02 22.57
CA TYR A 116 11.96 -16.65 23.05
C TYR A 116 10.79 -15.75 22.61
N GLU A 117 10.41 -15.79 21.34
CA GLU A 117 9.29 -15.07 20.77
C GLU A 117 7.96 -15.55 21.38
N TRP A 118 7.82 -16.87 21.60
CA TRP A 118 6.67 -17.45 22.27
C TRP A 118 6.52 -16.95 23.72
N LYS A 119 7.63 -16.87 24.47
CA LYS A 119 7.61 -16.31 25.83
C LYS A 119 7.17 -14.85 25.87
N ARG A 120 7.54 -14.04 24.86
CA ARG A 120 7.07 -12.65 24.73
C ARG A 120 5.59 -12.56 24.36
N MET A 121 5.10 -13.43 23.50
CA MET A 121 3.70 -13.43 23.05
C MET A 121 2.73 -14.02 24.08
N ALA A 122 3.17 -15.01 24.85
CA ALA A 122 2.36 -15.67 25.88
C ALA A 122 2.10 -14.81 27.14
N GLY A 123 2.56 -13.55 27.17
CA GLY A 123 2.39 -12.66 28.32
C GLY A 123 3.03 -13.16 29.61
N MET A 124 3.96 -14.13 29.52
CA MET A 124 4.71 -14.59 30.69
C MET A 124 5.62 -13.42 31.09
N GLN A 125 5.25 -12.73 32.16
CA GLN A 125 6.01 -11.64 32.74
C GLN A 125 7.39 -12.17 33.14
N ILE A 126 8.36 -12.07 32.23
CA ILE A 126 9.77 -12.25 32.57
C ILE A 126 10.13 -10.99 33.36
N GLY A 127 9.87 -11.04 34.67
CA GLY A 127 10.16 -9.95 35.59
C GLY A 127 11.66 -9.78 35.79
N GLY A 128 12.08 -8.51 35.87
CA GLY A 128 13.19 -8.00 36.68
C GLY A 128 14.59 -8.41 36.26
#